data_AF-A0A9D1I7P2-F1
#
_entry.id   AF-A0A9D1I7P2-F1
#
_cell.length_a   1.000
_cell.length_b   1.000
_cell.length_c   1.000
_cell.angle_alpha   90.00
_cell.angle_beta   90.00
_cell.angle_gamma   90.00
#
_symmetry.space_group_name_H-M   'P 1'
#
loop_
_entity.id
_entity.type
_entity.pdbx_description
1 polymer ?
#
loop_
_entity_poly.entity_id
_entity_poly.type
_entity_poly.pdbx_seq_one_letter_code
_entity_poly.pdbx_strand_id
1 'polypeptide(L)'
;NQCIAAYPEDQKDLTSDTVRLFTQTREYVINHPEVWKTPQDDVVNPAWRWNKTTEETAYAFSALGYYFGKELSKTITDVPIGLIMAAAGGAQISELMPEETAKQQGYTISAAVGIAGYYNTLIHPFLHTPIRAMLFYQGESESNPQNCGQYGKDLEEFVKALRTKWGSSFKFYNVQLSSHGKISYDYWPRIGELRAAQFEAINHIPDYYLAAALDCGFQEGDPDFAHPLYKKAPGQRLARLVLSAEYGLLDMEYAASPHPVSAQWKENCVQIGFRYVGDGLKIFGECAHLIGFQIEKNGERKDAAARITGKNMVEVFCDDEAEAVCYGMQQLAGPDIANLSNSENLPSPAFRLERKQAFTP
;
A
#
# COMPACT_ATOMS: atom_id res chain seq x y z
N ASN A 1 -3.92 -15.84 12.78
CA ASN A 1 -3.82 -14.44 12.29
C ASN A 1 -4.17 -13.48 13.44
N GLN A 2 -3.18 -12.85 14.06
CA GLN A 2 -3.36 -11.96 15.23
C GLN A 2 -4.08 -10.65 14.88
N CYS A 3 -4.11 -10.26 13.61
CA CYS A 3 -4.74 -9.01 13.16
C CYS A 3 -6.26 -9.04 13.34
N ILE A 4 -6.92 -10.19 13.10
CA ILE A 4 -8.36 -10.33 13.38
C ILE A 4 -8.60 -10.35 14.90
N ALA A 5 -7.70 -10.98 15.66
CA ALA A 5 -7.81 -11.05 17.12
C ALA A 5 -7.73 -9.66 17.79
N ALA A 6 -7.06 -8.69 17.16
CA ALA A 6 -7.00 -7.29 17.61
C ALA A 6 -8.33 -6.54 17.53
N TYR A 7 -9.38 -7.13 16.94
CA TYR A 7 -10.75 -6.59 16.90
C TYR A 7 -11.74 -7.58 17.54
N PRO A 8 -11.82 -7.65 18.89
CA PRO A 8 -12.66 -8.62 19.59
C PRO A 8 -14.14 -8.56 19.21
N GLU A 9 -14.63 -7.40 18.81
CA GLU A 9 -16.00 -7.20 18.34
C GLU A 9 -16.30 -7.95 17.03
N ASP A 10 -15.30 -8.07 16.14
CA ASP A 10 -15.47 -8.69 14.83
C ASP A 10 -15.45 -10.23 14.90
N GLN A 11 -14.84 -10.79 15.96
CA GLN A 11 -14.74 -12.25 16.14
C GLN A 11 -16.12 -12.92 16.33
N LYS A 12 -17.15 -12.13 16.67
CA LYS A 12 -18.52 -12.63 16.83
C LYS A 12 -19.19 -12.99 15.51
N ASP A 13 -18.71 -12.43 14.40
CA ASP A 13 -19.24 -12.70 13.07
C ASP A 13 -18.16 -12.56 12.00
N LEU A 14 -17.45 -13.66 11.77
CA LEU A 14 -16.43 -13.78 10.72
C LEU A 14 -16.95 -14.45 9.45
N THR A 15 -18.23 -14.79 9.41
CA THR A 15 -18.79 -15.60 8.31
C THR A 15 -19.30 -14.73 7.17
N SER A 16 -19.27 -15.25 5.95
CA SER A 16 -19.91 -14.60 4.81
C SER A 16 -20.37 -15.60 3.76
N ASP A 17 -21.63 -15.45 3.33
CA ASP A 17 -22.20 -16.24 2.25
C ASP A 17 -21.84 -15.69 0.86
N THR A 18 -21.45 -14.42 0.77
CA THR A 18 -21.14 -13.73 -0.49
C THR A 18 -19.65 -13.62 -0.77
N VAL A 19 -18.77 -13.78 0.23
CA VAL A 19 -17.31 -13.78 0.04
C VAL A 19 -16.78 -15.22 -0.10
N ARG A 20 -15.83 -15.41 -1.03
CA ARG A 20 -15.11 -16.66 -1.26
C ARG A 20 -13.62 -16.42 -1.23
N LEU A 21 -12.89 -17.28 -0.52
CA LEU A 21 -11.46 -17.13 -0.27
C LEU A 21 -10.70 -18.27 -0.94
N PHE A 22 -9.68 -17.93 -1.72
CA PHE A 22 -8.71 -18.87 -2.27
C PHE A 22 -7.35 -18.59 -1.60
N THR A 23 -7.00 -19.43 -0.64
CA THR A 23 -5.84 -19.23 0.24
C THR A 23 -4.65 -20.05 -0.27
N GLN A 24 -3.56 -19.39 -0.65
CA GLN A 24 -2.28 -20.03 -0.95
C GLN A 24 -1.26 -19.74 0.15
N THR A 25 -0.30 -20.63 0.35
CA THR A 25 0.63 -20.55 1.49
C THR A 25 2.08 -20.52 1.05
N ARG A 26 2.82 -19.52 1.57
CA ARG A 26 4.26 -19.37 1.36
C ARG A 26 5.04 -20.63 1.73
N GLU A 27 4.69 -21.27 2.85
CA GLU A 27 5.39 -22.43 3.39
C GLU A 27 5.44 -23.60 2.40
N TYR A 28 4.35 -23.83 1.67
CA TYR A 28 4.34 -24.87 0.64
C TYR A 28 5.36 -24.56 -0.46
N VAL A 29 5.38 -23.32 -0.97
CA VAL A 29 6.32 -22.93 -2.04
C VAL A 29 7.78 -23.10 -1.60
N ILE A 30 8.13 -22.66 -0.38
CA ILE A 30 9.51 -22.78 0.13
C ILE A 30 9.95 -24.23 0.22
N ASN A 31 9.06 -25.11 0.68
CA ASN A 31 9.37 -26.53 0.88
C ASN A 31 9.34 -27.36 -0.41
N HIS A 32 8.94 -26.78 -1.55
CA HIS A 32 8.79 -27.47 -2.84
C HIS A 32 9.54 -26.72 -3.96
N PRO A 33 10.89 -26.74 -3.98
CA PRO A 33 11.67 -25.99 -4.96
C PRO A 33 11.48 -26.37 -6.42
N GLU A 34 10.90 -27.52 -6.69
CA GLU A 34 10.48 -27.95 -8.02
C GLU A 34 9.34 -27.10 -8.60
N VAL A 35 8.47 -26.50 -7.76
CA VAL A 35 7.31 -25.76 -8.28
C VAL A 35 7.60 -24.30 -8.60
N TRP A 36 8.69 -23.74 -8.08
CA TRP A 36 8.99 -22.31 -8.28
C TRP A 36 10.10 -22.02 -9.28
N LYS A 37 10.83 -23.05 -9.76
CA LYS A 37 11.88 -22.88 -10.79
C LYS A 37 11.35 -22.51 -12.17
N THR A 38 10.12 -22.91 -12.47
CA THR A 38 9.46 -22.64 -13.75
C THR A 38 8.01 -22.23 -13.50
N PRO A 39 7.42 -21.41 -14.38
CA PRO A 39 6.01 -21.07 -14.28
C PRO A 39 5.12 -22.33 -14.27
N GLN A 40 4.13 -22.35 -13.39
CA GLN A 40 3.16 -23.45 -13.27
C GLN A 40 1.89 -23.09 -14.01
N ASP A 41 1.39 -24.00 -14.84
CA ASP A 41 0.17 -23.77 -15.63
C ASP A 41 -1.12 -23.93 -14.81
N ASP A 42 -1.05 -24.59 -13.66
CA ASP A 42 -2.19 -24.83 -12.76
C ASP A 42 -1.75 -24.79 -11.28
N VAL A 43 -2.74 -24.78 -10.38
CA VAL A 43 -2.58 -24.80 -8.93
C VAL A 43 -1.87 -26.09 -8.51
N VAL A 44 -0.67 -25.94 -7.96
CA VAL A 44 0.21 -27.08 -7.64
C VAL A 44 -0.09 -27.78 -6.31
N ASN A 45 -0.85 -27.14 -5.42
CA ASN A 45 -1.21 -27.72 -4.12
C ASN A 45 -2.72 -27.99 -4.07
N PRO A 46 -3.17 -29.25 -3.95
CA PRO A 46 -4.60 -29.60 -3.89
C PRO A 46 -5.32 -29.04 -2.65
N ALA A 47 -4.58 -28.60 -1.62
CA ALA A 47 -5.16 -27.90 -0.48
C ALA A 47 -5.63 -26.48 -0.83
N TRP A 48 -5.03 -25.84 -1.84
CA TRP A 48 -5.40 -24.50 -2.31
C TRP A 48 -6.65 -24.59 -3.19
N ARG A 49 -7.78 -24.19 -2.62
CA ARG A 49 -9.10 -24.24 -3.28
C ARG A 49 -9.97 -23.08 -2.81
N TRP A 50 -11.04 -22.82 -3.56
CA TRP A 50 -12.09 -21.89 -3.14
C TRP A 50 -12.82 -22.42 -1.91
N ASN A 51 -12.89 -21.60 -0.86
CA ASN A 51 -13.63 -21.90 0.36
C ASN A 51 -14.67 -20.82 0.64
N LYS A 52 -15.76 -21.21 1.34
CA LYS A 52 -16.65 -20.25 1.99
C LYS A 52 -15.90 -19.52 3.09
N THR A 53 -16.31 -18.28 3.37
CA THR A 53 -15.76 -17.53 4.50
C THR A 53 -16.38 -18.02 5.80
N THR A 54 -15.63 -18.84 6.51
CA THR A 54 -15.83 -19.27 7.90
C THR A 54 -14.77 -18.62 8.81
N GLU A 55 -14.95 -18.72 10.13
CA GLU A 55 -13.94 -18.32 11.10
C GLU A 55 -12.53 -18.88 10.78
N GLU A 56 -12.42 -20.20 10.58
CA GLU A 56 -11.16 -20.87 10.26
C GLU A 56 -10.52 -20.29 8.98
N THR A 57 -11.30 -20.16 7.91
CA THR A 57 -10.77 -19.67 6.62
C THR A 57 -10.42 -18.18 6.66
N ALA A 58 -11.15 -17.37 7.44
CA ALA A 58 -10.82 -15.97 7.65
C ALA A 58 -9.49 -15.81 8.40
N TYR A 59 -9.26 -16.62 9.43
CA TYR A 59 -7.99 -16.64 10.17
C TYR A 59 -6.82 -17.19 9.36
N ALA A 60 -7.06 -18.07 8.39
CA ALA A 60 -6.04 -18.59 7.49
C ALA A 60 -5.72 -17.65 6.31
N PHE A 61 -6.57 -16.65 6.04
CA PHE A 61 -6.44 -15.72 4.92
C PHE A 61 -5.74 -14.41 5.33
N SER A 62 -5.46 -13.57 4.34
CA SER A 62 -4.98 -12.19 4.54
C SER A 62 -6.02 -11.38 5.33
N ALA A 63 -5.64 -10.85 6.50
CA ALA A 63 -6.53 -9.99 7.30
C ALA A 63 -7.02 -8.78 6.49
N LEU A 64 -6.11 -8.13 5.77
CA LEU A 64 -6.45 -7.00 4.91
C LEU A 64 -7.43 -7.41 3.80
N GLY A 65 -7.16 -8.54 3.14
CA GLY A 65 -8.04 -9.07 2.09
C GLY A 65 -9.43 -9.46 2.63
N TYR A 66 -9.48 -10.07 3.80
CA TYR A 66 -10.72 -10.41 4.48
C TYR A 66 -11.56 -9.16 4.80
N TYR A 67 -10.98 -8.15 5.44
CA TYR A 67 -11.70 -6.91 5.76
C TYR A 67 -12.11 -6.14 4.51
N PHE A 68 -11.29 -6.15 3.46
CA PHE A 68 -11.65 -5.63 2.15
C PHE A 68 -12.91 -6.31 1.58
N GLY A 69 -12.91 -7.65 1.53
CA GLY A 69 -14.05 -8.42 1.00
C GLY A 69 -15.32 -8.21 1.83
N LYS A 70 -15.19 -8.22 3.16
CA LYS A 70 -16.29 -7.97 4.09
C LYS A 70 -16.87 -6.57 3.95
N GLU A 71 -16.03 -5.56 3.70
CA GLU A 71 -16.49 -4.19 3.49
C GLU A 71 -17.23 -4.05 2.15
N LEU A 72 -16.67 -4.61 1.07
CA LEU A 72 -17.35 -4.64 -0.22
C LEU A 72 -18.70 -5.36 -0.17
N SER A 73 -18.79 -6.49 0.54
CA SER A 73 -20.02 -7.29 0.62
C SER A 73 -21.19 -6.59 1.31
N LYS A 74 -20.94 -5.50 2.05
CA LYS A 74 -22.01 -4.65 2.62
C LYS A 74 -22.76 -3.88 1.54
N THR A 75 -22.11 -3.61 0.41
CA THR A 75 -22.66 -2.80 -0.68
C THR A 75 -22.97 -3.66 -1.90
N ILE A 76 -22.08 -4.59 -2.25
CA ILE A 76 -22.25 -5.52 -3.37
C ILE A 76 -22.85 -6.82 -2.83
N THR A 77 -24.17 -6.97 -2.97
CA THR A 77 -24.92 -8.08 -2.34
C THR A 77 -25.35 -9.18 -3.31
N ASP A 78 -25.29 -8.88 -4.60
CA ASP A 78 -26.00 -9.56 -5.67
C ASP A 78 -25.07 -10.44 -6.53
N VAL A 79 -23.76 -10.32 -6.33
CA VAL A 79 -22.74 -11.19 -6.90
C VAL A 79 -21.72 -11.64 -5.84
N PRO A 80 -21.22 -12.87 -5.89
CA PRO A 80 -20.16 -13.30 -4.99
C PRO A 80 -18.85 -12.53 -5.23
N ILE A 81 -18.13 -12.20 -4.15
CA ILE A 81 -16.80 -11.59 -4.18
C ILE A 81 -15.76 -12.70 -3.98
N GLY A 82 -14.99 -13.00 -5.01
CA GLY A 82 -13.87 -13.95 -4.93
C GLY A 82 -12.54 -13.25 -4.68
N LEU A 83 -11.78 -13.69 -3.67
CA LEU A 83 -10.45 -13.18 -3.34
C LEU A 83 -9.40 -14.29 -3.42
N ILE A 84 -8.34 -14.04 -4.21
CA ILE A 84 -7.20 -14.94 -4.35
C ILE A 84 -6.01 -14.33 -3.61
N MET A 85 -5.42 -15.09 -2.67
CA MET A 85 -4.23 -14.67 -1.95
C MET A 85 -2.97 -15.26 -2.58
N ALA A 86 -2.30 -14.45 -3.40
CA ALA A 86 -0.95 -14.71 -3.89
C ALA A 86 0.07 -13.86 -3.11
N ALA A 87 0.28 -14.18 -1.83
CA ALA A 87 1.12 -13.39 -0.92
C ALA A 87 2.14 -14.26 -0.18
N ALA A 88 3.32 -13.71 0.06
CA ALA A 88 4.39 -14.36 0.80
C ALA A 88 5.15 -13.33 1.65
N GLY A 89 5.16 -13.54 2.97
CA GLY A 89 5.91 -12.69 3.89
C GLY A 89 7.41 -12.67 3.57
N GLY A 90 8.01 -11.48 3.60
CA GLY A 90 9.43 -11.27 3.25
C GLY A 90 9.74 -11.32 1.76
N ALA A 91 8.74 -11.51 0.89
CA ALA A 91 8.97 -11.56 -0.55
C ALA A 91 9.51 -10.22 -1.07
N GLN A 92 10.54 -10.30 -1.89
CA GLN A 92 10.99 -9.19 -2.74
C GLN A 92 10.10 -9.09 -3.97
N ILE A 93 10.00 -7.90 -4.56
CA ILE A 93 9.19 -7.69 -5.77
C ILE A 93 9.70 -8.54 -6.95
N SER A 94 11.01 -8.84 -6.98
CA SER A 94 11.65 -9.73 -7.96
C SER A 94 11.17 -11.18 -7.89
N GLU A 95 10.66 -11.64 -6.74
CA GLU A 95 10.08 -12.98 -6.57
C GLU A 95 8.62 -13.03 -7.06
N LEU A 96 7.97 -11.87 -7.21
CA LEU A 96 6.54 -11.71 -7.55
C LEU A 96 6.30 -11.35 -9.03
N MET A 97 7.35 -11.04 -9.79
CA MET A 97 7.25 -10.70 -11.22
C MET A 97 7.87 -11.78 -12.11
N PRO A 98 7.60 -11.76 -13.44
CA PRO A 98 8.29 -12.66 -14.38
C PRO A 98 9.81 -12.50 -14.32
N GLU A 99 10.54 -13.59 -14.55
CA GLU A 99 12.00 -13.64 -14.41
C GLU A 99 12.69 -12.66 -15.36
N GLU A 100 12.18 -12.53 -16.59
CA GLU A 100 12.69 -11.59 -17.58
C GLU A 100 12.57 -10.14 -17.12
N THR A 101 11.48 -9.78 -16.45
CA THR A 101 11.23 -8.43 -15.93
C THR A 101 12.17 -8.14 -14.76
N ALA A 102 12.31 -9.08 -13.83
CA ALA A 102 13.22 -8.93 -12.68
C ALA A 102 14.68 -8.75 -13.13
N LYS A 103 15.14 -9.58 -14.08
CA LYS A 103 16.50 -9.48 -14.63
C LYS A 103 16.75 -8.15 -15.35
N GLN A 104 15.75 -7.61 -16.06
CA GLN A 104 15.85 -6.30 -16.71
C GLN A 104 15.97 -5.14 -15.71
N GLN A 105 15.38 -5.28 -14.51
CA GLN A 105 15.58 -4.31 -13.41
C GLN A 105 16.88 -4.54 -12.62
N GLY A 106 17.69 -5.54 -12.99
CA GLY A 106 19.00 -5.80 -12.38
C GLY A 106 18.97 -6.76 -11.19
N TYR A 107 17.83 -7.39 -10.90
CA TYR A 107 17.79 -8.45 -9.89
C TYR A 107 18.52 -9.70 -10.39
N THR A 108 19.52 -10.13 -9.63
CA THR A 108 20.34 -11.33 -9.92
C THR A 108 20.27 -12.39 -8.83
N ILE A 109 19.82 -12.00 -7.64
CA ILE A 109 19.56 -12.83 -6.48
C ILE A 109 18.22 -12.44 -5.86
N SER A 110 17.66 -13.32 -5.05
CA SER A 110 16.39 -13.15 -4.34
C SER A 110 16.50 -13.69 -2.92
N ALA A 111 15.46 -13.47 -2.10
CA ALA A 111 15.52 -13.73 -0.67
C ALA A 111 15.32 -15.21 -0.31
N ALA A 112 14.09 -15.72 -0.41
CA ALA A 112 13.72 -17.03 0.12
C ALA A 112 13.41 -18.06 -0.97
N VAL A 113 12.88 -17.61 -2.09
CA VAL A 113 12.68 -18.41 -3.30
C VAL A 113 13.52 -17.80 -4.42
N GLY A 114 13.76 -18.52 -5.52
CA GLY A 114 14.44 -17.94 -6.68
C GLY A 114 13.68 -16.74 -7.27
N ILE A 115 14.36 -15.95 -8.11
CA ILE A 115 13.71 -14.90 -8.91
C ILE A 115 12.48 -15.49 -9.60
N ALA A 116 11.37 -14.73 -9.60
CA ALA A 116 10.06 -15.15 -10.09
C ALA A 116 9.44 -16.36 -9.38
N GLY A 117 10.00 -16.83 -8.26
CA GLY A 117 9.55 -18.09 -7.65
C GLY A 117 8.10 -18.05 -7.14
N TYR A 118 7.71 -16.95 -6.48
CA TYR A 118 6.32 -16.74 -6.08
C TYR A 118 5.44 -16.38 -7.27
N TYR A 119 5.96 -15.66 -8.28
CA TYR A 119 5.23 -15.45 -9.54
C TYR A 119 4.84 -16.78 -10.18
N ASN A 120 5.83 -17.64 -10.40
CA ASN A 120 5.70 -18.94 -11.06
C ASN A 120 4.66 -19.83 -10.40
N THR A 121 4.58 -19.80 -9.07
CA THR A 121 3.76 -20.72 -8.28
C THR A 121 2.43 -20.11 -7.85
N LEU A 122 2.43 -18.83 -7.48
CA LEU A 122 1.28 -18.19 -6.83
C LEU A 122 0.44 -17.34 -7.78
N ILE A 123 1.04 -16.81 -8.85
CA ILE A 123 0.43 -15.80 -9.74
C ILE A 123 0.17 -16.40 -11.13
N HIS A 124 1.17 -17.06 -11.72
CA HIS A 124 1.11 -17.61 -13.07
C HIS A 124 -0.08 -18.56 -13.31
N PRO A 125 -0.47 -19.45 -12.37
CA PRO A 125 -1.64 -20.32 -12.56
C PRO A 125 -2.96 -19.58 -12.82
N PHE A 126 -3.04 -18.30 -12.48
CA PHE A 126 -4.26 -17.49 -12.61
C PHE A 126 -4.26 -16.56 -13.83
N LEU A 127 -3.25 -16.59 -14.70
CA LEU A 127 -3.19 -15.71 -15.87
C LEU A 127 -4.38 -15.86 -16.84
N HIS A 128 -5.04 -17.02 -16.83
CA HIS A 128 -6.25 -17.28 -17.62
C HIS A 128 -7.56 -17.06 -16.84
N THR A 129 -7.48 -16.65 -15.58
CA THR A 129 -8.64 -16.25 -14.78
C THR A 129 -8.81 -14.73 -14.87
N PRO A 130 -9.97 -14.23 -15.36
CA PRO A 130 -10.22 -12.79 -15.36
C PRO A 130 -10.22 -12.23 -13.94
N ILE A 131 -9.39 -11.22 -13.71
CA ILE A 131 -9.39 -10.44 -12.47
C ILE A 131 -9.91 -9.03 -12.75
N ARG A 132 -10.69 -8.48 -11.81
CA ARG A 132 -11.16 -7.09 -11.90
C ARG A 132 -10.12 -6.09 -11.38
N ALA A 133 -9.42 -6.48 -10.32
CA ALA A 133 -8.47 -5.63 -9.60
C ALA A 133 -7.35 -6.46 -9.01
N MET A 134 -6.19 -5.83 -8.77
CA MET A 134 -5.10 -6.38 -7.98
C MET A 134 -4.87 -5.50 -6.75
N LEU A 135 -4.91 -6.10 -5.57
CA LEU A 135 -4.56 -5.45 -4.30
C LEU A 135 -3.11 -5.81 -3.96
N PHE A 136 -2.28 -4.82 -3.68
CA PHE A 136 -0.84 -5.02 -3.47
C PHE A 136 -0.36 -4.30 -2.22
N TYR A 137 0.22 -5.06 -1.30
CA TYR A 137 0.79 -4.54 -0.05
C TYR A 137 2.12 -5.23 0.20
N GLN A 138 3.18 -4.58 -0.27
CA GLN A 138 4.54 -5.08 -0.25
C GLN A 138 5.48 -3.88 -0.38
N GLY A 139 6.73 -4.05 0.05
CA GLY A 139 7.83 -3.14 -0.22
C GLY A 139 8.87 -3.10 0.90
N GLU A 140 8.55 -3.70 2.06
CA GLU A 140 9.44 -3.78 3.22
C GLU A 140 10.81 -4.34 2.80
N SER A 141 10.85 -5.42 2.02
CA SER A 141 12.09 -6.05 1.56
C SER A 141 12.95 -5.16 0.63
N GLU A 142 12.38 -4.13 0.00
CA GLU A 142 13.08 -3.14 -0.83
C GLU A 142 13.43 -1.85 -0.07
N SER A 143 13.01 -1.74 1.19
CA SER A 143 13.28 -0.58 2.06
C SER A 143 14.73 -0.51 2.56
N ASN A 144 15.68 -0.76 1.66
CA ASN A 144 17.13 -0.75 1.87
C ASN A 144 17.83 0.24 0.91
N PRO A 145 19.07 0.67 1.17
CA PRO A 145 19.77 1.66 0.34
C PRO A 145 19.97 1.24 -1.13
N GLN A 146 20.00 -0.05 -1.43
CA GLN A 146 20.26 -0.58 -2.77
C GLN A 146 19.03 -0.51 -3.66
N ASN A 147 17.85 -0.86 -3.12
CA ASN A 147 16.64 -1.06 -3.94
C ASN A 147 15.62 0.08 -3.79
N CYS A 148 15.61 0.79 -2.65
CA CYS A 148 14.55 1.76 -2.34
C CYS A 148 14.40 2.85 -3.41
N GLY A 149 15.51 3.32 -3.98
CA GLY A 149 15.49 4.37 -5.01
C GLY A 149 14.91 3.92 -6.36
N GLN A 150 14.85 2.60 -6.62
CA GLN A 150 14.34 2.06 -7.88
C GLN A 150 12.89 1.56 -7.78
N TYR A 151 12.37 1.43 -6.56
CA TYR A 151 11.11 0.72 -6.27
C TYR A 151 9.89 1.23 -7.06
N GLY A 152 9.77 2.53 -7.31
CA GLY A 152 8.71 3.08 -8.16
C GLY A 152 8.72 2.47 -9.56
N LYS A 153 9.89 2.44 -10.21
CA LYS A 153 10.06 1.81 -11.53
C LYS A 153 9.85 0.29 -11.49
N ASP A 154 10.30 -0.36 -10.42
CA ASP A 154 10.07 -1.80 -10.24
C ASP A 154 8.57 -2.11 -10.17
N LEU A 155 7.79 -1.28 -9.46
CA LEU A 155 6.33 -1.36 -9.44
C LEU A 155 5.73 -1.14 -10.84
N GLU A 156 6.22 -0.16 -11.60
CA GLU A 156 5.72 0.11 -12.95
C GLU A 156 5.93 -1.09 -13.87
N GLU A 157 7.14 -1.63 -13.91
CA GLU A 157 7.46 -2.77 -14.77
C GLU A 157 6.79 -4.06 -14.28
N PHE A 158 6.62 -4.23 -12.97
CA PHE A 158 5.80 -5.31 -12.40
C PHE A 158 4.35 -5.23 -12.89
N VAL A 159 3.67 -4.09 -12.70
CA VAL A 159 2.27 -3.91 -13.10
C VAL A 159 2.10 -4.08 -14.61
N LYS A 160 2.99 -3.49 -15.40
CA LYS A 160 3.00 -3.59 -16.87
C LYS A 160 3.20 -5.03 -17.34
N ALA A 161 4.14 -5.76 -16.73
CA ALA A 161 4.38 -7.16 -17.07
C ALA A 161 3.14 -8.01 -16.79
N LEU A 162 2.53 -7.85 -15.61
CA LEU A 162 1.31 -8.59 -15.26
C LEU A 162 0.14 -8.24 -16.19
N ARG A 163 -0.14 -6.96 -16.44
CA ARG A 163 -1.19 -6.55 -17.39
C ARG A 163 -0.98 -7.12 -18.79
N THR A 164 0.27 -7.18 -19.24
CA THR A 164 0.64 -7.80 -20.52
C THR A 164 0.35 -9.30 -20.52
N LYS A 165 0.76 -10.03 -19.47
CA LYS A 165 0.55 -11.48 -19.37
C LYS A 165 -0.92 -11.86 -19.24
N TRP A 166 -1.72 -11.07 -18.52
CA TRP A 166 -3.18 -11.23 -18.42
C TRP A 166 -3.93 -10.79 -19.68
N GLY A 167 -3.31 -9.96 -20.54
CA GLY A 167 -4.03 -9.31 -21.64
C GLY A 167 -5.14 -8.37 -21.16
N SER A 168 -4.98 -7.77 -19.98
CA SER A 168 -6.01 -6.96 -19.32
C SER A 168 -5.39 -5.73 -18.64
N SER A 169 -6.10 -4.60 -18.68
CA SER A 169 -5.74 -3.37 -17.98
C SER A 169 -6.44 -3.27 -16.62
N PHE A 170 -6.38 -4.33 -15.80
CA PHE A 170 -6.97 -4.31 -14.46
C PHE A 170 -6.41 -3.15 -13.63
N LYS A 171 -7.24 -2.59 -12.74
CA LYS A 171 -6.81 -1.50 -11.86
C LYS A 171 -5.94 -2.05 -10.72
N PHE A 172 -4.92 -1.28 -10.34
CA PHE A 172 -3.94 -1.67 -9.34
C PHE A 172 -4.12 -0.82 -8.08
N TYR A 173 -4.34 -1.46 -6.94
CA TYR A 173 -4.58 -0.80 -5.67
C TYR A 173 -3.44 -1.13 -4.72
N ASN A 174 -2.52 -0.17 -4.58
CA ASN A 174 -1.37 -0.28 -3.70
C ASN A 174 -1.74 0.18 -2.27
N VAL A 175 -1.21 -0.50 -1.28
CA VAL A 175 -1.24 -0.05 0.12
C VAL A 175 0.13 0.53 0.43
N GLN A 176 0.17 1.83 0.71
CA GLN A 176 1.40 2.47 1.15
C GLN A 176 1.81 1.88 2.50
N LEU A 177 3.10 1.57 2.68
CA LEU A 177 3.56 0.92 3.90
C LEU A 177 3.18 1.73 5.15
N SER A 178 2.78 1.00 6.19
CA SER A 178 2.36 1.58 7.47
C SER A 178 3.56 1.96 8.33
N SER A 179 3.30 2.61 9.47
CA SER A 179 4.33 2.85 10.49
C SER A 179 4.95 1.56 11.05
N HIS A 180 6.24 1.60 11.37
CA HIS A 180 7.01 0.48 11.94
C HIS A 180 7.65 0.88 13.28
N GLY A 181 7.87 -0.09 14.16
CA GLY A 181 8.49 0.14 15.47
C GLY A 181 9.99 0.41 15.37
N LYS A 182 10.58 1.05 16.40
CA LYS A 182 11.96 1.57 16.37
C LYS A 182 13.05 0.54 16.05
N ILE A 183 12.87 -0.73 16.38
CA ILE A 183 13.84 -1.80 16.05
C ILE A 183 13.93 -2.05 14.54
N SER A 184 12.96 -1.58 13.75
CA SER A 184 12.98 -1.69 12.29
C SER A 184 14.14 -0.94 11.61
N TYR A 185 14.84 0.00 12.27
CA TYR A 185 16.02 0.68 11.70
C TYR A 185 17.10 -0.29 11.21
N ASP A 186 17.30 -1.41 11.89
CA ASP A 186 18.33 -2.39 11.54
C ASP A 186 17.99 -3.16 10.25
N TYR A 187 16.71 -3.16 9.85
CA TYR A 187 16.20 -3.97 8.74
C TYR A 187 15.72 -3.12 7.56
N TRP A 188 15.05 -1.99 7.82
CA TRP A 188 14.38 -1.15 6.82
C TRP A 188 14.69 0.35 7.01
N PRO A 189 15.96 0.77 6.86
CA PRO A 189 16.37 2.14 7.15
C PRO A 189 15.75 3.19 6.22
N ARG A 190 15.13 2.78 5.09
CA ARG A 190 14.61 3.67 4.04
C ARG A 190 13.08 3.66 3.91
N ILE A 191 12.36 3.31 4.99
CA ILE A 191 10.90 3.07 4.91
C ILE A 191 10.12 4.31 4.50
N GLY A 192 10.54 5.50 4.97
CA GLY A 192 9.92 6.77 4.60
C GLY A 192 10.08 7.08 3.13
N GLU A 193 11.28 6.88 2.59
CA GLU A 193 11.55 7.04 1.15
C GLU A 193 10.78 6.03 0.31
N LEU A 194 10.67 4.78 0.77
CA LEU A 194 9.91 3.78 0.05
C LEU A 194 8.41 4.11 0.02
N ARG A 195 7.84 4.62 1.11
CA ARG A 195 6.45 5.13 1.11
C ARG A 195 6.29 6.26 0.11
N ALA A 196 7.22 7.22 0.10
CA ALA A 196 7.18 8.32 -0.88
C ALA A 196 7.24 7.80 -2.32
N ALA A 197 8.08 6.79 -2.61
CA ALA A 197 8.15 6.14 -3.92
C ALA A 197 6.83 5.40 -4.29
N GLN A 198 6.18 4.75 -3.33
CA GLN A 198 4.85 4.14 -3.53
C GLN A 198 3.78 5.19 -3.88
N PHE A 199 3.88 6.40 -3.33
CA PHE A 199 2.98 7.48 -3.72
C PHE A 199 3.33 8.06 -5.09
N GLU A 200 4.62 8.29 -5.36
CA GLU A 200 5.11 8.81 -6.63
C GLU A 200 4.70 7.94 -7.83
N ALA A 201 4.55 6.62 -7.61
CA ALA A 201 4.07 5.66 -8.61
C ALA A 201 2.74 6.05 -9.30
N ILE A 202 1.91 6.87 -8.65
CA ILE A 202 0.68 7.41 -9.24
C ILE A 202 0.93 8.24 -10.51
N ASN A 203 2.13 8.81 -10.67
CA ASN A 203 2.47 9.68 -11.80
C ASN A 203 2.82 8.90 -13.06
N HIS A 204 3.16 7.62 -12.96
CA HIS A 204 3.70 6.85 -14.08
C HIS A 204 3.06 5.45 -14.26
N ILE A 205 2.23 4.99 -13.32
CA ILE A 205 1.43 3.77 -13.47
C ILE A 205 -0.04 4.15 -13.73
N PRO A 206 -0.59 3.90 -14.94
CA PRO A 206 -2.01 4.13 -15.22
C PRO A 206 -2.92 3.27 -14.33
N ASP A 207 -4.10 3.78 -13.97
CA ASP A 207 -5.06 3.08 -13.11
C ASP A 207 -4.44 2.54 -11.80
N TYR A 208 -3.59 3.38 -11.20
CA TYR A 208 -2.95 3.15 -9.90
C TYR A 208 -3.67 3.94 -8.81
N TYR A 209 -4.12 3.24 -7.78
CA TYR A 209 -4.81 3.82 -6.62
C TYR A 209 -4.03 3.46 -5.37
N LEU A 210 -3.96 4.39 -4.41
CA LEU A 210 -3.17 4.22 -3.20
C LEU A 210 -4.05 4.33 -1.95
N ALA A 211 -4.04 3.30 -1.11
CA ALA A 211 -4.56 3.37 0.25
C ALA A 211 -3.41 3.68 1.23
N ALA A 212 -3.46 4.84 1.89
CA ALA A 212 -2.51 5.18 2.94
C ALA A 212 -2.76 4.33 4.20
N ALA A 213 -1.70 3.88 4.86
CA ALA A 213 -1.78 3.05 6.08
C ALA A 213 -0.85 3.51 7.22
N LEU A 214 -0.31 4.73 7.13
CA LEU A 214 0.64 5.31 8.11
C LEU A 214 0.14 5.25 9.56
N ASP A 215 -1.12 5.59 9.77
CA ASP A 215 -1.83 5.62 11.06
C ASP A 215 -2.22 4.22 11.59
N CYS A 216 -2.10 3.19 10.76
CA CYS A 216 -2.45 1.81 11.07
C CYS A 216 -1.21 0.93 11.32
N GLY A 217 -0.07 1.56 11.60
CA GLY A 217 1.19 0.88 11.84
C GLY A 217 1.40 0.42 13.29
N PHE A 218 2.65 0.10 13.61
CA PHE A 218 3.07 -0.34 14.94
C PHE A 218 2.58 0.60 16.06
N GLN A 219 2.02 0.02 17.11
CA GLN A 219 1.73 0.70 18.37
C GLN A 219 2.63 0.16 19.48
N GLU A 220 2.98 1.01 20.45
CA GLU A 220 3.80 0.59 21.59
C GLU A 220 3.11 -0.55 22.34
N GLY A 221 3.82 -1.67 22.52
CA GLY A 221 3.26 -2.90 23.11
C GLY A 221 2.82 -3.95 22.08
N ASP A 222 2.82 -3.65 20.79
CA ASP A 222 2.61 -4.65 19.75
C ASP A 222 3.72 -5.73 19.80
N PRO A 223 3.37 -7.01 19.57
CA PRO A 223 4.33 -8.12 19.67
C PRO A 223 5.37 -8.12 18.54
N ASP A 224 5.10 -7.39 17.47
CA ASP A 224 5.90 -7.38 16.24
C ASP A 224 6.06 -5.95 15.72
N PHE A 225 7.30 -5.49 15.62
CA PHE A 225 7.65 -4.14 15.16
C PHE A 225 7.43 -3.93 13.66
N ALA A 226 7.26 -5.01 12.90
CA ALA A 226 7.20 -5.04 11.44
C ALA A 226 5.82 -5.37 10.88
N HIS A 227 5.03 -6.16 11.61
CA HIS A 227 3.73 -6.66 11.15
C HIS A 227 2.59 -6.07 11.98
N PRO A 228 2.16 -4.82 11.71
CA PRO A 228 1.10 -4.18 12.48
C PRO A 228 -0.19 -5.00 12.49
N LEU A 229 -0.84 -5.05 13.64
CA LEU A 229 -2.10 -5.79 13.84
C LEU A 229 -3.29 -5.12 13.13
N TYR A 230 -3.21 -3.82 12.86
CA TYR A 230 -4.36 -2.99 12.48
C TYR A 230 -4.70 -3.01 10.99
N LYS A 231 -4.98 -4.20 10.45
CA LYS A 231 -5.24 -4.41 9.01
C LYS A 231 -6.69 -4.12 8.56
N LYS A 232 -7.61 -3.84 9.48
CA LYS A 232 -9.03 -3.54 9.18
C LYS A 232 -9.17 -2.25 8.39
N ALA A 233 -8.65 -1.15 8.91
CA ALA A 233 -8.78 0.17 8.28
C ALA A 233 -8.14 0.22 6.87
N PRO A 234 -6.92 -0.30 6.62
CA PRO A 234 -6.38 -0.36 5.26
C PRO A 234 -7.23 -1.21 4.30
N GLY A 235 -7.79 -2.34 4.76
CA GLY A 235 -8.71 -3.15 3.96
C GLY A 235 -10.00 -2.40 3.59
N GLN A 236 -10.57 -1.66 4.54
CA GLN A 236 -11.75 -0.81 4.30
C GLN A 236 -11.44 0.36 3.36
N ARG A 237 -10.24 0.96 3.44
CA ARG A 237 -9.79 2.01 2.52
C ARG A 237 -9.68 1.50 1.09
N LEU A 238 -9.14 0.31 0.88
CA LEU A 238 -9.14 -0.34 -0.43
C LEU A 238 -10.56 -0.57 -0.95
N ALA A 239 -11.49 -1.00 -0.09
CA ALA A 239 -12.88 -1.20 -0.47
C ALA A 239 -13.54 0.11 -0.93
N ARG A 240 -13.26 1.23 -0.25
CA ARG A 240 -13.73 2.57 -0.68
C ARG A 240 -13.21 2.94 -2.06
N LEU A 241 -11.91 2.77 -2.30
CA LEU A 241 -11.29 3.04 -3.60
C LEU A 241 -11.92 2.18 -4.70
N VAL A 242 -12.15 0.88 -4.44
CA VAL A 242 -12.77 -0.04 -5.39
C VAL A 242 -14.25 0.32 -5.64
N LEU A 243 -15.04 0.60 -4.61
CA LEU A 243 -16.44 1.04 -4.78
C LEU A 243 -16.55 2.30 -5.63
N SER A 244 -15.57 3.20 -5.52
CA SER A 244 -15.49 4.39 -6.36
C SER A 244 -15.03 4.06 -7.78
N ALA A 245 -13.82 3.54 -7.94
CA ALA A 245 -13.17 3.37 -9.23
C ALA A 245 -13.81 2.26 -10.09
N GLU A 246 -14.27 1.16 -9.50
CA GLU A 246 -14.82 0.02 -10.24
C GLU A 246 -16.33 0.08 -10.43
N TYR A 247 -17.05 0.60 -9.43
CA TYR A 247 -18.50 0.50 -9.36
C TYR A 247 -19.22 1.86 -9.45
N GLY A 248 -18.49 2.98 -9.31
CA GLY A 248 -19.09 4.32 -9.31
C GLY A 248 -20.08 4.56 -8.17
N LEU A 249 -19.98 3.78 -7.08
CA LEU A 249 -20.90 3.83 -5.94
C LEU A 249 -20.44 4.79 -4.84
N LEU A 250 -19.19 5.25 -4.91
CA LEU A 250 -18.64 6.30 -4.05
C LEU A 250 -17.95 7.35 -4.92
N ASP A 251 -18.08 8.62 -4.53
CA ASP A 251 -17.31 9.70 -5.15
C ASP A 251 -15.85 9.60 -4.71
N MET A 252 -14.92 9.62 -5.67
CA MET A 252 -13.48 9.54 -5.42
C MET A 252 -13.00 10.67 -4.49
N GLU A 253 -13.65 11.83 -4.54
CA GLU A 253 -13.36 12.98 -3.67
C GLU A 253 -13.50 12.65 -2.17
N TYR A 254 -14.35 11.68 -1.83
CA TYR A 254 -14.56 11.18 -0.47
C TYR A 254 -13.97 9.77 -0.27
N ALA A 255 -13.72 9.01 -1.33
CA ALA A 255 -13.22 7.64 -1.22
C ALA A 255 -11.70 7.56 -0.97
N ALA A 256 -10.93 8.49 -1.54
CA ALA A 256 -9.46 8.47 -1.51
C ALA A 256 -8.87 9.36 -0.40
N SER A 257 -7.64 9.02 0.02
CA SER A 257 -6.81 9.89 0.86
C SER A 257 -6.46 11.20 0.16
N PRO A 258 -6.25 12.31 0.89
CA PRO A 258 -5.87 13.57 0.26
C PRO A 258 -4.52 13.42 -0.43
N HIS A 259 -4.43 13.84 -1.70
CA HIS A 259 -3.20 13.71 -2.49
C HIS A 259 -2.65 15.09 -2.84
N PRO A 260 -1.36 15.38 -2.60
CA PRO A 260 -0.74 16.59 -3.13
C PRO A 260 -0.72 16.55 -4.66
N VAL A 261 -1.12 17.65 -5.28
CA VAL A 261 -1.23 17.81 -6.75
C VAL A 261 -0.64 19.13 -7.25
N SER A 262 -0.17 19.99 -6.35
CA SER A 262 0.60 21.17 -6.73
C SER A 262 1.53 21.59 -5.58
N ALA A 263 2.63 22.27 -5.92
CA ALA A 263 3.54 22.90 -4.98
C ALA A 263 4.03 24.23 -5.57
N GLN A 264 3.63 25.34 -4.96
CA GLN A 264 4.03 26.68 -5.35
C GLN A 264 5.05 27.20 -4.35
N TRP A 265 6.31 27.25 -4.78
CA TRP A 265 7.43 27.72 -3.98
C TRP A 265 7.47 29.25 -3.96
N LYS A 266 7.48 29.81 -2.76
CA LYS A 266 7.61 31.24 -2.49
C LYS A 266 8.88 31.49 -1.67
N GLU A 267 9.14 32.75 -1.37
CA GLU A 267 10.34 33.18 -0.63
C GLU A 267 10.44 32.54 0.77
N ASN A 268 9.32 32.42 1.49
CA ASN A 268 9.30 31.97 2.90
C ASN A 268 8.40 30.73 3.15
N CYS A 269 7.85 30.14 2.10
CA CYS A 269 7.00 28.96 2.21
C CYS A 269 6.84 28.22 0.88
N VAL A 270 6.33 26.99 0.96
CA VAL A 270 5.72 26.28 -0.15
C VAL A 270 4.23 26.10 0.12
N GLN A 271 3.40 26.42 -0.86
CA GLN A 271 1.95 26.20 -0.82
C GLN A 271 1.61 24.94 -1.63
N ILE A 272 1.09 23.93 -0.93
CA ILE A 272 0.79 22.61 -1.48
C ILE A 272 -0.72 22.48 -1.64
N GLY A 273 -1.18 22.27 -2.87
CA GLY A 273 -2.58 22.01 -3.16
C GLY A 273 -2.89 20.51 -3.13
N PHE A 274 -4.06 20.16 -2.59
CA PHE A 274 -4.53 18.78 -2.47
C PHE A 274 -5.83 18.54 -3.23
N ARG A 275 -6.00 17.31 -3.73
CA ARG A 275 -7.29 16.73 -4.18
C ARG A 275 -7.77 15.66 -3.19
N TYR A 276 -9.02 15.21 -3.32
CA TYR A 276 -9.62 14.18 -2.46
C TYR A 276 -9.71 14.62 -1.00
N VAL A 277 -10.13 15.86 -0.82
CA VAL A 277 -10.24 16.51 0.49
C VAL A 277 -11.66 16.42 1.04
N GLY A 278 -12.64 15.96 0.25
CA GLY A 278 -14.05 15.91 0.62
C GLY A 278 -14.56 17.32 0.91
N ASP A 279 -14.91 17.57 2.16
CA ASP A 279 -15.34 18.90 2.63
C ASP A 279 -14.16 19.79 3.08
N GLY A 280 -12.96 19.23 3.21
CA GLY A 280 -11.73 19.98 3.46
C GLY A 280 -10.66 19.17 4.20
N LEU A 281 -9.44 19.69 4.18
CA LEU A 281 -8.34 19.17 4.98
C LEU A 281 -8.56 19.43 6.47
N LYS A 282 -8.11 18.51 7.32
CA LYS A 282 -8.14 18.65 8.78
C LYS A 282 -6.97 17.96 9.46
N ILE A 283 -6.77 18.32 10.72
CA ILE A 283 -5.84 17.68 11.63
C ILE A 283 -6.51 16.41 12.19
N PHE A 284 -5.83 15.27 12.08
CA PHE A 284 -6.25 13.98 12.61
C PHE A 284 -5.69 13.76 14.02
N GLY A 285 -6.43 13.05 14.88
CA GLY A 285 -6.04 12.86 16.28
C GLY A 285 -6.29 14.10 17.15
N GLU A 286 -5.63 14.15 18.31
CA GLU A 286 -5.91 15.15 19.36
C GLU A 286 -4.95 16.36 19.34
N CYS A 287 -3.95 16.35 18.45
CA CYS A 287 -2.97 17.42 18.37
C CYS A 287 -3.61 18.75 17.92
N ALA A 288 -3.26 19.86 18.59
CA ALA A 288 -3.75 21.19 18.24
C ALA A 288 -3.11 21.79 16.96
N HIS A 289 -2.00 21.21 16.49
CA HIS A 289 -1.20 21.75 15.40
C HIS A 289 -1.00 20.72 14.28
N LEU A 290 -0.88 21.23 13.05
CA LEU A 290 -0.51 20.41 11.90
C LEU A 290 0.98 20.07 12.00
N ILE A 291 1.30 18.78 11.96
CA ILE A 291 2.66 18.24 12.09
C ILE A 291 2.94 17.18 11.02
N GLY A 292 4.21 16.78 10.91
CA GLY A 292 4.68 15.73 10.00
C GLY A 292 5.36 16.24 8.73
N PHE A 293 5.43 17.56 8.55
CA PHE A 293 6.15 18.18 7.44
C PHE A 293 7.63 18.37 7.76
N GLN A 294 8.48 18.09 6.76
CA GLN A 294 9.92 18.29 6.84
C GLN A 294 10.43 18.98 5.58
N ILE A 295 11.45 19.83 5.71
CA ILE A 295 12.16 20.43 4.59
C ILE A 295 13.50 19.71 4.41
N GLU A 296 13.77 19.32 3.16
CA GLU A 296 15.06 18.80 2.75
C GLU A 296 15.96 19.94 2.24
N LYS A 297 17.20 19.98 2.74
CA LYS A 297 18.23 20.93 2.34
C LYS A 297 19.61 20.35 2.63
N ASN A 298 20.52 20.36 1.66
CA ASN A 298 21.88 19.82 1.80
C ASN A 298 21.92 18.35 2.30
N GLY A 299 20.94 17.54 1.89
CA GLY A 299 20.83 16.14 2.32
C GLY A 299 20.30 15.91 3.74
N GLU A 300 19.90 16.96 4.48
CA GLU A 300 19.27 16.86 5.79
C GLU A 300 17.75 17.11 5.70
N ARG A 301 16.96 16.40 6.52
CA ARG A 301 15.54 16.69 6.78
C ARG A 301 15.37 17.38 8.12
N LYS A 302 14.66 18.51 8.14
CA LYS A 302 14.29 19.21 9.39
C LYS A 302 12.80 19.44 9.44
N ASP A 303 12.21 19.24 10.61
CA ASP A 303 10.79 19.50 10.82
C ASP A 303 10.45 20.96 10.49
N ALA A 304 9.31 21.15 9.86
CA ALA A 304 8.84 22.45 9.41
C ALA A 304 7.43 22.72 9.93
N ALA A 305 7.24 23.95 10.40
CA ALA A 305 5.91 24.42 10.76
C ALA A 305 5.02 24.45 9.51
N ALA A 306 3.77 24.06 9.67
CA ALA A 306 2.80 24.05 8.59
C ALA A 306 1.41 24.45 9.08
N ARG A 307 0.56 24.91 8.17
CA ARG A 307 -0.85 25.23 8.46
C ARG A 307 -1.75 24.91 7.27
N ILE A 308 -2.96 24.44 7.56
CA ILE A 308 -4.01 24.32 6.56
C ILE A 308 -4.51 25.73 6.23
N THR A 309 -4.58 26.06 4.94
CA THR A 309 -5.11 27.34 4.46
C THR A 309 -6.27 27.08 3.49
N GLY A 310 -7.47 27.52 3.85
CA GLY A 310 -8.67 27.21 3.06
C GLY A 310 -9.03 25.71 3.06
N LYS A 311 -9.76 25.27 2.03
CA LYS A 311 -10.32 23.92 1.95
C LYS A 311 -9.26 22.85 1.66
N ASN A 312 -8.32 23.16 0.76
CA ASN A 312 -7.48 22.14 0.11
C ASN A 312 -6.00 22.54 -0.02
N MET A 313 -5.54 23.53 0.73
CA MET A 313 -4.15 24.00 0.68
C MET A 313 -3.46 23.78 2.02
N VAL A 314 -2.18 23.44 1.97
CA VAL A 314 -1.27 23.51 3.13
C VAL A 314 -0.15 24.48 2.80
N GLU A 315 0.16 25.36 3.73
CA GLU A 315 1.36 26.19 3.67
C GLU A 315 2.41 25.62 4.62
N VAL A 316 3.60 25.31 4.10
CA VAL A 316 4.74 24.80 4.87
C VAL A 316 5.84 25.86 4.84
N PHE A 317 6.30 26.30 6.01
CA PHE A 317 7.30 27.36 6.12
C PHE A 317 8.70 26.83 5.82
N CYS A 318 9.42 27.52 4.96
CA CYS A 318 10.77 27.15 4.53
C CYS A 318 11.53 28.36 3.99
N ASP A 319 12.86 28.28 3.92
CA ASP A 319 13.67 29.29 3.23
C ASP A 319 13.73 29.04 1.71
N ASP A 320 14.33 29.97 0.99
CA ASP A 320 14.48 29.92 -0.47
C ASP A 320 15.58 28.95 -0.94
N GLU A 321 16.31 28.31 -0.02
CA GLU A 321 17.30 27.27 -0.29
C GLU A 321 16.74 25.85 -0.11
N ALA A 322 15.48 25.69 0.32
CA ALA A 322 14.81 24.39 0.40
C ALA A 322 14.83 23.64 -0.95
N GLU A 323 15.23 22.37 -0.92
CA GLU A 323 15.34 21.51 -2.10
C GLU A 323 14.07 20.69 -2.34
N ALA A 324 13.42 20.25 -1.25
CA ALA A 324 12.17 19.50 -1.29
C ALA A 324 11.36 19.68 0.00
N VAL A 325 10.06 19.43 -0.09
CA VAL A 325 9.16 19.30 1.06
C VAL A 325 8.68 17.87 1.15
N CYS A 326 8.72 17.32 2.37
CA CYS A 326 8.35 15.94 2.65
C CYS A 326 7.27 15.89 3.72
N TYR A 327 6.50 14.80 3.73
CA TYR A 327 5.51 14.52 4.75
C TYR A 327 5.56 13.04 5.15
N GLY A 328 5.53 12.74 6.45
CA GLY A 328 5.41 11.37 6.97
C GLY A 328 6.61 10.44 6.71
N MET A 329 7.82 11.00 6.62
CA MET A 329 9.06 10.27 6.30
C MET A 329 9.63 9.48 7.49
N GLN A 330 9.11 9.70 8.69
CA GLN A 330 9.54 9.00 9.90
C GLN A 330 9.10 7.53 9.86
N GLN A 331 9.86 6.64 10.51
CA GLN A 331 9.49 5.22 10.59
C GLN A 331 8.15 5.01 11.28
N LEU A 332 8.01 5.64 12.46
CA LEU A 332 6.77 5.82 13.17
C LEU A 332 6.19 7.17 12.76
N ALA A 333 5.19 7.14 11.88
CA ALA A 333 4.51 8.32 11.35
C ALA A 333 3.00 8.21 11.59
N GLY A 334 2.63 7.79 12.80
CA GLY A 334 1.25 7.80 13.28
C GLY A 334 0.72 9.21 13.54
N PRO A 335 -0.53 9.35 14.03
CA PRO A 335 -1.19 10.65 14.20
C PRO A 335 -0.48 11.64 15.13
N ASP A 336 0.40 11.17 16.03
CA ASP A 336 1.20 12.06 16.89
C ASP A 336 2.47 12.58 16.21
N ILE A 337 2.76 12.14 14.98
CA ILE A 337 3.94 12.51 14.20
C ILE A 337 3.54 13.12 12.85
N ALA A 338 2.55 12.56 12.17
CA ALA A 338 2.05 13.02 10.88
C ALA A 338 0.52 12.93 10.84
N ASN A 339 -0.15 14.08 10.79
CA ASN A 339 -1.58 14.18 11.12
C ASN A 339 -2.47 14.93 10.12
N LEU A 340 -2.01 15.13 8.89
CA LEU A 340 -2.86 15.63 7.81
C LEU A 340 -3.86 14.56 7.35
N SER A 341 -5.14 14.93 7.31
CA SER A 341 -6.22 14.08 6.77
C SER A 341 -7.26 14.90 6.00
N ASN A 342 -8.19 14.23 5.33
CA ASN A 342 -9.36 14.85 4.74
C ASN A 342 -10.59 14.78 5.66
N SER A 343 -11.74 15.30 5.21
CA SER A 343 -12.98 15.32 5.99
C SER A 343 -13.44 13.92 6.44
N GLU A 344 -13.11 12.88 5.68
CA GLU A 344 -13.44 11.48 5.94
C GLU A 344 -12.50 10.78 6.94
N ASN A 345 -11.55 11.51 7.54
CA ASN A 345 -10.48 10.95 8.38
C ASN A 345 -9.53 10.00 7.63
N LEU A 346 -9.41 10.14 6.31
CA LEU A 346 -8.40 9.41 5.55
C LEU A 346 -7.06 10.16 5.64
N PRO A 347 -5.98 9.53 6.12
CA PRO A 347 -4.70 10.19 6.29
C PRO A 347 -4.06 10.48 4.93
N SER A 348 -3.33 11.60 4.82
CA SER A 348 -2.44 11.84 3.69
C SER A 348 -1.39 10.72 3.60
N PRO A 349 -1.08 10.21 2.39
CA PRO A 349 0.09 9.36 2.21
C PRO A 349 1.36 10.16 2.52
N ALA A 350 2.45 9.45 2.80
CA ALA A 350 3.78 10.02 2.86
C ALA A 350 4.23 10.35 1.44
N PHE A 351 4.89 11.49 1.29
CA PHE A 351 5.31 12.00 -0.02
C PHE A 351 6.55 12.86 0.10
N ARG A 352 7.19 13.08 -1.04
CA ARG A 352 8.28 14.02 -1.24
C ARG A 352 8.01 14.80 -2.52
N LEU A 353 8.05 16.13 -2.44
CA LEU A 353 7.87 17.03 -3.59
C LEU A 353 9.14 17.86 -3.77
N GLU A 354 9.82 17.68 -4.90
CA GLU A 354 11.00 18.47 -5.20
C GLU A 354 10.64 19.87 -5.63
N ARG A 355 11.51 20.83 -5.32
CA ARG A 355 11.34 22.22 -5.75
C ARG A 355 11.31 22.41 -7.26
N LYS A 356 12.01 21.52 -7.98
CA LYS A 356 12.10 21.55 -9.45
C LYS A 356 11.03 20.70 -10.13
N GLN A 357 10.17 20.01 -9.37
CA GLN A 357 9.15 19.14 -9.94
C GLN A 357 8.02 19.97 -10.57
N ALA A 358 7.82 19.82 -11.88
CA ALA A 358 6.62 20.30 -12.54
C ALA A 358 5.50 19.27 -12.33
N PHE A 359 4.34 19.72 -11.85
CA PHE A 359 3.15 18.86 -11.84
C PHE A 359 2.67 18.69 -13.27
N THR A 360 2.51 17.45 -13.71
CA THR A 360 1.83 17.18 -14.99
C THR A 360 0.34 17.11 -14.70
N PRO A 361 -0.50 17.95 -15.34
CA PRO A 361 -1.92 18.06 -15.04
C PRO A 361 -2.71 16.76 -15.22
#